data_AF-M0GVP7-F1
#
_entry.id   AF-M0GVP7-F1
#
_cell.length_a   1.000
_cell.length_b   1.000
_cell.length_c   1.000
_cell.angle_alpha   90.00
_cell.angle_beta   90.00
_cell.angle_gamma   90.00
#
_symmetry.space_group_name_H-M   'P 1'
#
loop_
_entity.id
_entity.type
_entity.pdbx_description
1 polymer ?
#
loop_
_entity_poly.entity_id
_entity_poly.type
_entity_poly.pdbx_seq_one_letter_code
_entity_poly.pdbx_strand_id
1 'polypeptide(L)' 'MRVHHFDELSERTQRALATATPAGTLDIDTTTSRLSRGDIVVFTDYVRVK' A
#
# COMPACT_ATOMS: atom_id res chain seq x y z
N MET A 1 -14.27 3.53 1.71
CA MET A 1 -13.41 3.09 0.61
C MET A 1 -12.70 4.29 0.05
N ARG A 2 -11.40 4.40 0.31
CA ARG A 2 -10.49 5.40 -0.26
C ARG A 2 -9.43 4.71 -1.09
N VAL A 3 -8.84 5.46 -2.01
CA VAL A 3 -7.71 5.01 -2.83
C VAL A 3 -6.47 5.70 -2.28
N HIS A 4 -5.41 4.92 -2.06
CA HIS A 4 -4.10 5.39 -1.61
C HIS A 4 -3.05 5.00 -2.63
N HIS A 5 -2.17 5.92 -2.99
CA HIS A 5 -1.01 5.58 -3.78
C HIS A 5 0.08 5.04 -2.86
N PHE A 6 0.76 3.97 -3.29
CA PHE A 6 1.77 3.29 -2.49
C PHE A 6 2.87 4.24 -2.01
N ASP A 7 3.30 5.16 -2.86
CA ASP A 7 4.33 6.17 -2.61
C ASP A 7 3.92 7.24 -1.59
N GLU A 8 2.63 7.44 -1.35
CA GLU A 8 2.10 8.36 -0.33
C GLU A 8 2.04 7.74 1.08
N LEU A 9 2.26 6.42 1.19
CA LEU A 9 2.21 5.71 2.46
C LEU A 9 3.53 5.79 3.22
N SER A 10 3.46 5.59 4.54
CA SER A 10 4.67 5.51 5.36
C SER A 10 5.55 4.34 4.93
N GLU A 11 6.87 4.48 5.06
CA GLU A 11 7.83 3.44 4.68
C GLU A 11 7.55 2.08 5.37
N ARG A 12 7.09 2.11 6.62
CA ARG A 12 6.66 0.91 7.35
C ARG A 12 5.48 0.21 6.66
N THR A 13 4.49 0.98 6.21
CA THR A 13 3.31 0.46 5.50
C THR A 13 3.70 -0.07 4.13
N GLN A 14 4.58 0.63 3.42
CA GLN A 14 5.13 0.19 2.14
C GLN A 14 5.85 -1.16 2.27
N ARG A 15 6.69 -1.36 3.29
CA ARG A 15 7.37 -2.64 3.56
C ARG A 15 6.38 -3.77 3.83
N ALA A 16 5.35 -3.53 4.65
CA ALA A 16 4.32 -4.52 4.94
C ALA A 16 3.54 -4.92 3.67
N LEU A 17 3.20 -3.94 2.83
CA LEU A 17 2.55 -4.16 1.53
C LEU A 17 3.43 -4.93 0.55
N ALA A 18 4.74 -4.64 0.49
CA ALA A 18 5.67 -5.36 -0.38
C ALA A 18 5.84 -6.84 0.02
N THR A 19 5.66 -7.17 1.30
CA THR A 19 5.68 -8.56 1.79
C THR A 19 4.35 -9.29 1.60
N ALA A 20 3.27 -8.56 1.32
CA ALA A 20 1.96 -9.16 1.11
C ALA A 20 1.85 -9.69 -0.33
N THR A 21 1.62 -10.98 -0.45
CA THR A 21 1.38 -11.61 -1.74
C THR A 21 0.00 -11.20 -2.28
N PRO A 22 -0.18 -11.12 -3.62
CA PRO A 22 -1.45 -10.69 -4.23
C PRO A 22 -2.68 -11.53 -3.85
N ALA A 23 -2.48 -12.75 -3.34
CA ALA A 23 -3.51 -13.66 -2.86
C ALA A 23 -3.55 -13.80 -1.33
N GLY A 24 -2.67 -13.11 -0.60
CA GLY A 24 -2.51 -13.23 0.84
C GLY A 24 -3.31 -12.17 1.60
N THR A 25 -3.86 -12.56 2.74
CA THR A 25 -4.45 -11.61 3.70
C THR A 25 -3.36 -10.65 4.15
N LEU A 26 -3.59 -9.37 3.88
CA LEU A 26 -2.72 -8.29 4.29
C LEU A 26 -2.91 -8.04 5.80
N ASP A 27 -2.03 -8.59 6.62
CA ASP A 27 -1.98 -8.29 8.06
C ASP A 27 -1.27 -6.95 8.28
N ILE A 28 -2.01 -5.88 7.99
CA ILE A 28 -1.60 -4.53 8.32
C ILE A 28 -2.31 -4.11 9.59
N ASP A 29 -1.53 -3.65 10.55
CA ASP A 29 -2.03 -2.93 11.70
C ASP A 29 -2.68 -1.60 11.23
N THR A 30 -4.01 -1.57 11.25
CA THR A 30 -4.83 -0.41 10.86
C THR A 30 -4.76 0.73 11.86
N THR A 31 -4.16 0.53 13.04
CA THR A 31 -3.96 1.60 14.02
C THR A 31 -2.71 2.42 13.75
N THR A 32 -1.73 1.82 13.05
CA THR A 32 -0.45 2.46 12.71
C THR A 32 -0.29 2.77 11.23
N SER A 33 -1.03 2.08 10.36
CA SER A 33 -1.20 2.47 8.97
C SER A 33 -2.42 3.40 8.81
N ARG A 34 -2.37 4.34 7.88
CA ARG A 34 -3.55 5.16 7.51
C ARG A 34 -4.56 4.37 6.67
N LEU A 35 -4.43 3.04 6.60
CA LEU A 35 -5.24 2.16 5.78
C LEU A 35 -6.36 1.54 6.60
N SER A 36 -7.55 1.51 6.02
CA SER A 36 -8.73 0.86 6.59
C SER A 36 -9.15 -0.34 5.73
N ARG A 37 -9.94 -1.24 6.33
CA ARG A 37 -10.49 -2.39 5.60
C ARG A 37 -11.32 -1.92 4.40
N GLY A 38 -11.02 -2.47 3.22
CA GLY A 38 -11.69 -2.12 1.97
C GLY A 38 -11.12 -0.88 1.27
N ASP A 39 -10.02 -0.31 1.76
CA ASP A 39 -9.24 0.65 0.99
C ASP A 39 -8.43 -0.06 -0.11
N ILE A 40 -8.18 0.66 -1.20
CA ILE A 40 -7.41 0.18 -2.35
C ILE A 40 -6.06 0.86 -2.34
N VAL A 41 -5.00 0.06 -2.48
CA VAL A 41 -3.64 0.57 -2.67
C VAL A 41 -3.24 0.43 -4.14
N VAL A 42 -2.80 1.53 -4.74
CA VAL A 42 -2.37 1.59 -6.13
C VAL A 42 -0.85 1.65 -6.18
N PHE A 43 -0.26 0.72 -6.93
CA PHE A 43 1.17 0.73 -7.27
C PHE A 43 1.33 1.47 -8.60
N THR A 44 2.22 2.46 -8.63
CA THR A 44 2.47 3.27 -9.83
C THR A 44 3.91 3.10 -10.26
N ASP A 45 4.12 2.66 -11.49
CA ASP A 45 5.46 2.60 -12.08
C ASP A 45 5.76 3.92 -12.81
N TYR A 46 6.86 4.57 -12.44
CA TYR A 46 7.33 5.78 -13.10
C TYR A 46 8.34 5.44 -14.19
N VAL A 47 8.04 5.83 -15.43
CA VAL A 47 9.00 5.75 -16.54
C VAL A 47 9.52 7.15 -16.82
N ARG A 48 10.84 7.34 -16.74
CA ARG A 48 11.47 8.61 -17.12
C ARG A 48 11.71 8.65 -18.62
N VAL A 49 11.04 9.57 -19.31
CA VAL A 49 11.30 9.89 -20.71
C VAL A 49 12.54 10.81 -20.79
N LYS A 50 13.44 10.54 -21.74
CA LYS A 50 14.66 11.33 -22.00
C LYS A 50 14.41 12.40 -23.05
#